data_AF-A0A2K8PWJ8-F1
#
_entry.id   AF-A0A2K8PWJ8-F1
#
_cell.length_a   1.000
_cell.length_b   1.000
_cell.length_c   1.000
_cell.angle_alpha   90.00
_cell.angle_beta   90.00
_cell.angle_gamma   90.00
#
_symmetry.space_group_name_H-M   'P 1'
#
loop_
_entity.id
_entity.type
_entity.pdbx_description
1 polymer ?
#
loop_
_entity_poly.entity_id
_entity_poly.type
_entity_poly.pdbx_seq_one_letter_code
_entity_poly.pdbx_strand_id
1 'polypeptide(L)'
;MSSAEKKIAIIEIGSDIWSRATQAGNQIVGGAKQVKDGVVAGGKWIGGALQGEFNDKATVGQIFIDAAISMFPVAGEVTAARDLVAILMKMADDKKEASEVINWVKIILCLLPIIPIFGGILKGIGRLLITVMKDATKVAEVAAAILAFLRKMGYGNSVQFIQKLNFAQYQGKILSEFKNGLSRMKDGFAFISQKMGGALPESVSVYVNSMGPKLDELGRLADKMIPSAIKELDQALNKVRTEIIRQMNEAGAKIGGTQTKVMTTEARLSSTASKAIASKGHTPAPLSHFEPVEGYTDLRKNLSWVINTFSEKAPIEAKTFKPGRKININRVLDSSDPKPFGLFWGDKLPKNGTEWRLDCAVKSEWSKNGIYIELERIPTVSELKSMGIKVPNDWDGLKVWEGKIAEQVDLENKLGTGLLLPGGATQLVIDFYHPSNVPIKQYIEKISKGFKKTNWPDAVLPTDISTTVKYLEELERSKKIAQQGQVQRSISSTGRANSRNEESR
;
A
#
# COMPACT_ATOMS: atom_id res chain seq x y z
N MET A 1 7.65 7.79 16.01
CA MET A 1 8.47 6.84 16.78
C MET A 1 9.93 7.25 16.71
N SER A 2 10.54 7.50 17.86
CA SER A 2 11.97 7.79 17.99
C SER A 2 12.83 6.56 17.66
N SER A 3 14.11 6.77 17.36
CA SER A 3 15.08 5.69 17.13
C SER A 3 15.24 4.76 18.34
N ALA A 4 14.97 5.28 19.55
CA ALA A 4 14.97 4.51 20.80
C ALA A 4 13.71 3.63 20.92
N GLU A 5 12.53 4.14 20.56
CA GLU A 5 11.28 3.37 20.56
C GLU A 5 11.28 2.26 19.50
N LYS A 6 11.92 2.50 18.34
CA LYS A 6 12.15 1.44 17.34
C LYS A 6 13.12 0.37 17.83
N LYS A 7 14.18 0.75 18.55
CA LYS A 7 15.11 -0.21 19.18
C LYS A 7 14.43 -1.00 20.28
N ILE A 8 13.60 -0.38 21.12
CA ILE A 8 12.83 -1.05 22.18
C ILE A 8 11.80 -2.01 21.58
N ALA A 9 11.04 -1.62 20.56
CA ALA A 9 10.11 -2.52 19.89
C ALA A 9 10.81 -3.71 19.19
N ILE A 10 12.00 -3.50 18.62
CA ILE A 10 12.83 -4.56 18.03
C ILE A 10 13.39 -5.49 19.12
N ILE A 11 13.77 -4.95 20.28
CA ILE A 11 14.26 -5.73 21.43
C ILE A 11 13.10 -6.49 22.10
N GLU A 12 11.92 -5.90 22.22
CA GLU A 12 10.72 -6.51 22.81
C GLU A 12 10.18 -7.63 21.92
N ILE A 13 10.07 -7.40 20.60
CA ILE A 13 9.73 -8.45 19.62
C ILE A 13 10.82 -9.53 19.61
N GLY A 14 12.10 -9.16 19.64
CA GLY A 14 13.21 -10.10 19.76
C GLY A 14 13.16 -10.93 21.05
N SER A 15 12.72 -10.35 22.16
CA SER A 15 12.60 -11.01 23.46
C SER A 15 11.38 -11.93 23.54
N ASP A 16 10.24 -11.56 22.93
CA ASP A 16 9.04 -12.41 22.83
C ASP A 16 9.31 -13.60 21.89
N ILE A 17 9.99 -13.35 20.77
CA ILE A 17 10.45 -14.40 19.84
C ILE A 17 11.46 -15.33 20.52
N TRP A 18 12.42 -14.79 21.26
CA TRP A 18 13.39 -15.56 22.05
C TRP A 18 12.70 -16.39 23.14
N SER A 19 11.72 -15.83 23.84
CA SER A 19 10.93 -16.51 24.85
C SER A 19 10.16 -17.69 24.26
N ARG A 20 9.51 -17.50 23.11
CA ARG A 20 8.78 -18.56 22.38
C ARG A 20 9.69 -19.66 21.83
N ALA A 21 10.85 -19.29 21.27
CA ALA A 21 11.85 -20.26 20.80
C ALA A 21 12.44 -21.08 21.96
N THR A 22 12.69 -20.42 23.11
CA THR A 22 13.15 -21.08 24.34
C THR A 22 12.06 -21.99 24.93
N GLN A 23 10.80 -21.55 24.91
CA GLN A 23 9.66 -22.31 25.40
C GLN A 23 9.36 -23.54 24.53
N ALA A 24 9.46 -23.42 23.19
CA ALA A 24 9.40 -24.54 22.26
C ALA A 24 10.56 -25.52 22.50
N GLY A 25 11.79 -25.02 22.65
CA GLY A 25 12.97 -25.82 23.02
C GLY A 25 12.76 -26.62 24.31
N ASN A 26 12.21 -25.99 25.35
CA ASN A 26 11.95 -26.63 26.65
C ASN A 26 10.81 -27.68 26.57
N GLN A 27 9.78 -27.46 25.73
CA GLN A 27 8.73 -28.46 25.50
C GLN A 27 9.26 -29.72 24.79
N ILE A 28 10.26 -29.57 23.92
CA ILE A 28 10.92 -30.69 23.23
C ILE A 28 11.84 -31.47 24.17
N VAL A 29 12.57 -30.81 25.07
CA VAL A 29 13.35 -31.49 26.13
C VAL A 29 12.44 -32.31 27.05
N GLY A 30 11.22 -31.81 27.32
CA GLY A 30 10.19 -32.57 28.03
C GLY A 30 9.65 -33.78 27.24
N GLY A 31 9.52 -33.66 25.91
CA GLY A 31 8.99 -34.70 25.03
C GLY A 31 10.02 -35.74 24.51
N ALA A 32 11.30 -35.37 24.44
CA ALA A 32 12.41 -36.22 23.96
C ALA A 32 12.77 -37.35 24.94
N LYS A 33 12.23 -37.32 26.16
CA LYS A 33 12.36 -38.42 27.14
C LYS A 33 11.59 -39.70 26.74
N GLN A 34 10.90 -39.72 25.60
CA GLN A 34 10.00 -40.80 25.19
C GLN A 34 10.23 -41.42 23.78
N VAL A 35 11.30 -41.11 23.05
CA VAL A 35 11.50 -41.74 21.72
C VAL A 35 12.80 -42.53 21.69
N LYS A 36 12.65 -43.86 21.80
CA LYS A 36 13.69 -44.86 21.56
C LYS A 36 13.57 -45.35 20.11
N ASP A 37 14.72 -45.41 19.46
CA ASP A 37 15.06 -46.12 18.21
C ASP A 37 14.49 -45.57 16.88
N GLY A 38 15.38 -45.52 15.88
CA GLY A 38 14.98 -45.63 14.46
C GLY A 38 15.57 -44.59 13.50
N VAL A 39 16.72 -44.94 12.90
CA VAL A 39 17.34 -44.45 11.66
C VAL A 39 16.42 -43.65 10.72
N VAL A 40 16.75 -42.37 10.46
CA VAL A 40 16.20 -41.63 9.30
C VAL A 40 17.32 -40.86 8.59
N ALA A 41 17.58 -41.26 7.36
CA ALA A 41 18.50 -40.61 6.43
C ALA A 41 18.08 -39.16 6.17
N GLY A 42 19.03 -38.22 6.31
CA GLY A 42 18.81 -36.77 6.36
C GLY A 42 18.09 -36.12 5.18
N GLY A 43 17.94 -36.79 4.04
CA GLY A 43 17.18 -36.27 2.89
C GLY A 43 15.66 -36.47 2.94
N LYS A 44 15.15 -37.47 3.69
CA LYS A 44 13.70 -37.76 3.78
C LYS A 44 12.96 -36.91 4.82
N TRP A 45 13.68 -36.29 5.75
CA TRP A 45 13.12 -35.56 6.90
C TRP A 45 12.64 -34.15 6.56
N ILE A 46 13.35 -33.39 5.71
CA ILE A 46 12.91 -32.04 5.27
C ILE A 46 11.66 -32.12 4.37
N GLY A 47 11.54 -33.19 3.55
CA GLY A 47 10.38 -33.40 2.67
C GLY A 47 9.07 -33.68 3.42
N GLY A 48 9.11 -34.48 4.50
CA GLY A 48 7.92 -34.82 5.29
C GLY A 48 7.37 -33.65 6.12
N ALA A 49 8.24 -32.77 6.62
CA ALA A 49 7.84 -31.56 7.35
C ALA A 49 7.14 -30.50 6.46
N LEU A 50 7.35 -30.57 5.14
CA LEU A 50 6.73 -29.70 4.14
C LEU A 50 5.35 -30.19 3.66
N GLN A 51 5.00 -31.46 3.89
CA GLN A 51 3.77 -32.09 3.36
C GLN A 51 2.65 -32.30 4.37
N GLY A 52 2.87 -32.04 5.67
CA GLY A 52 1.81 -31.81 6.65
C GLY A 52 0.62 -32.79 6.62
N GLU A 53 0.80 -33.98 7.16
CA GLU A 53 -0.25 -34.76 7.83
C GLU A 53 0.40 -35.91 8.61
N PHE A 54 -0.08 -36.13 9.84
CA PHE A 54 0.40 -37.04 10.90
C PHE A 54 1.45 -36.51 11.90
N ASN A 55 0.92 -35.90 12.98
CA ASN A 55 1.19 -36.16 14.42
C ASN A 55 1.51 -34.90 15.26
N ASP A 56 0.92 -34.82 16.46
CA ASP A 56 0.86 -33.66 17.38
C ASP A 56 2.18 -33.31 18.11
N LYS A 57 3.34 -33.43 17.44
CA LYS A 57 4.64 -32.99 17.98
C LYS A 57 5.48 -32.37 16.86
N ALA A 58 5.90 -31.11 17.04
CA ALA A 58 6.74 -30.40 16.08
C ALA A 58 7.99 -31.22 15.73
N THR A 59 8.21 -31.48 14.44
CA THR A 59 9.38 -32.26 13.98
C THR A 59 10.67 -31.44 14.16
N VAL A 60 11.82 -32.09 14.38
CA VAL A 60 13.16 -31.45 14.51
C VAL A 60 13.46 -30.46 13.36
N GLY A 61 12.84 -30.67 12.19
CA GLY A 61 13.01 -29.84 10.99
C GLY A 61 12.18 -28.57 11.02
N GLN A 62 10.98 -28.62 11.60
CA GLN A 62 10.17 -27.43 11.86
C GLN A 62 10.85 -26.53 12.90
N ILE A 63 11.40 -27.14 13.96
CA ILE A 63 12.16 -26.42 14.99
C ILE A 63 13.37 -25.71 14.40
N PHE A 64 14.08 -26.37 13.49
CA PHE A 64 15.22 -25.80 12.79
C PHE A 64 14.81 -24.64 11.87
N ILE A 65 13.76 -24.82 11.06
CA ILE A 65 13.21 -23.79 10.16
C ILE A 65 12.70 -22.59 10.96
N ASP A 66 11.99 -22.81 12.06
CA ASP A 66 11.42 -21.77 12.91
C ASP A 66 12.53 -21.00 13.65
N ALA A 67 13.57 -21.70 14.13
CA ALA A 67 14.77 -21.06 14.67
C ALA A 67 15.49 -20.22 13.61
N ALA A 68 15.76 -20.76 12.42
CA ALA A 68 16.39 -20.04 11.32
C ALA A 68 15.58 -18.79 10.90
N ILE A 69 14.26 -18.90 10.79
CA ILE A 69 13.35 -17.78 10.50
C ILE A 69 13.40 -16.73 11.62
N SER A 70 13.42 -17.14 12.89
CA SER A 70 13.49 -16.24 14.04
C SER A 70 14.77 -15.40 14.09
N MET A 71 15.83 -15.88 13.42
CA MET A 71 17.14 -15.21 13.34
C MET A 71 17.27 -14.25 12.14
N PHE A 72 16.24 -14.09 11.31
CA PHE A 72 16.19 -13.10 10.23
C PHE A 72 15.54 -11.77 10.70
N PRO A 73 16.30 -10.69 10.90
CA PRO A 73 15.78 -9.37 11.29
C PRO A 73 15.17 -8.57 10.10
N VAL A 74 14.62 -9.24 9.09
CA VAL A 74 14.04 -8.54 7.92
C VAL A 74 12.63 -8.07 8.27
N ALA A 75 12.49 -6.77 8.48
CA ALA A 75 11.18 -6.14 8.61
C ALA A 75 10.32 -6.43 7.35
N GLY A 76 9.30 -7.27 7.48
CA GLY A 76 8.10 -7.20 6.62
C GLY A 76 7.55 -8.46 5.97
N GLU A 77 8.31 -9.56 5.76
CA GLU A 77 7.76 -10.76 5.07
C GLU A 77 8.36 -12.08 5.60
N VAL A 78 7.74 -12.67 6.62
CA VAL A 78 8.11 -13.99 7.19
C VAL A 78 8.18 -15.09 6.11
N THR A 79 7.32 -15.03 5.11
CA THR A 79 7.31 -15.97 3.96
C THR A 79 8.59 -15.93 3.14
N ALA A 80 9.17 -14.75 2.91
CA ALA A 80 10.39 -14.61 2.11
C ALA A 80 11.61 -15.20 2.84
N ALA A 81 11.66 -15.04 4.17
CA ALA A 81 12.68 -15.68 5.01
C ALA A 81 12.55 -17.21 4.98
N ARG A 82 11.33 -17.74 5.08
CA ARG A 82 11.05 -19.18 4.99
C ARG A 82 11.49 -19.76 3.63
N ASP A 83 11.13 -19.11 2.54
CA ASP A 83 11.52 -19.53 1.18
C ASP A 83 13.05 -19.54 1.01
N LEU A 84 13.72 -18.49 1.50
CA LEU A 84 15.18 -18.37 1.44
C LEU A 84 15.87 -19.50 2.22
N VAL A 85 15.41 -19.77 3.45
CA VAL A 85 15.94 -20.87 4.28
C VAL A 85 15.76 -22.21 3.56
N ALA A 86 14.58 -22.48 3.00
CA ALA A 86 14.32 -23.73 2.29
C ALA A 86 15.24 -23.93 1.08
N ILE A 87 15.47 -22.88 0.28
CA ILE A 87 16.36 -22.96 -0.89
C ILE A 87 17.82 -23.15 -0.45
N LEU A 88 18.27 -22.43 0.56
CA LEU A 88 19.63 -22.53 1.10
C LEU A 88 19.92 -23.95 1.63
N MET A 89 18.99 -24.51 2.41
CA MET A 89 19.11 -25.87 2.92
C MET A 89 19.18 -26.90 1.79
N LYS A 90 18.31 -26.76 0.78
CA LYS A 90 18.33 -27.63 -0.40
C LYS A 90 19.67 -27.57 -1.14
N MET A 91 20.21 -26.38 -1.34
CA MET A 91 21.50 -26.18 -2.02
C MET A 91 22.70 -26.62 -1.19
N ALA A 92 22.60 -26.53 0.14
CA ALA A 92 23.65 -26.99 1.05
C ALA A 92 23.73 -28.52 1.09
N ASP A 93 22.59 -29.20 0.93
CA ASP A 93 22.52 -30.66 0.93
C ASP A 93 22.71 -31.30 -0.45
N ASP A 94 22.48 -30.56 -1.54
CA ASP A 94 22.66 -31.04 -2.91
C ASP A 94 23.49 -30.06 -3.77
N LYS A 95 24.72 -30.47 -4.11
CA LYS A 95 25.63 -29.69 -4.96
C LYS A 95 25.08 -29.45 -6.35
N LYS A 96 24.23 -30.35 -6.87
CA LYS A 96 23.56 -30.15 -8.15
C LYS A 96 22.65 -28.93 -8.06
N GLU A 97 21.83 -28.84 -7.01
CA GLU A 97 20.95 -27.69 -6.78
C GLU A 97 21.75 -26.38 -6.59
N ALA A 98 22.93 -26.44 -5.98
CA ALA A 98 23.84 -25.30 -5.87
C ALA A 98 24.46 -24.87 -7.21
N SER A 99 24.60 -25.78 -8.18
CA SER A 99 25.12 -25.46 -9.53
C SER A 99 24.06 -24.85 -10.46
N GLU A 100 22.78 -25.03 -10.16
CA GLU A 100 21.66 -24.56 -10.99
C GLU A 100 21.43 -23.05 -10.82
N VAL A 101 21.68 -22.27 -11.88
CA VAL A 101 21.53 -20.80 -11.88
C VAL A 101 20.12 -20.35 -11.48
N ILE A 102 19.09 -21.15 -11.79
CA ILE A 102 17.70 -20.83 -11.45
C ILE A 102 17.45 -20.78 -9.93
N ASN A 103 18.18 -21.57 -9.13
CA ASN A 103 18.04 -21.54 -7.68
C ASN A 103 18.65 -20.26 -7.09
N TRP A 104 19.73 -19.76 -7.68
CA TRP A 104 20.29 -18.44 -7.36
C TRP A 104 19.36 -17.30 -7.75
N VAL A 105 18.63 -17.41 -8.87
CA VAL A 105 17.54 -16.47 -9.20
C VAL A 105 16.46 -16.48 -8.11
N LYS A 106 16.02 -17.65 -7.62
CA LYS A 106 15.03 -17.72 -6.54
C LYS A 106 15.53 -17.07 -5.25
N ILE A 107 16.80 -17.23 -4.90
CA ILE A 107 17.45 -16.53 -3.77
C ILE A 107 17.34 -15.02 -3.97
N ILE A 108 17.71 -14.50 -5.14
CA ILE A 108 17.60 -13.08 -5.47
C ILE A 108 16.16 -12.58 -5.24
N LEU A 109 15.15 -13.31 -5.71
CA LEU A 109 13.74 -12.93 -5.52
C LEU A 109 13.29 -12.92 -4.06
N CYS A 110 13.90 -13.74 -3.19
CA CYS A 110 13.63 -13.72 -1.76
C CYS A 110 14.29 -12.53 -1.06
N LEU A 111 15.40 -12.02 -1.61
CA LEU A 111 16.16 -10.90 -1.04
C LEU A 111 15.69 -9.52 -1.55
N LEU A 112 15.03 -9.44 -2.72
CA LEU A 112 14.50 -8.18 -3.27
C LEU A 112 13.56 -7.41 -2.32
N PRO A 113 12.65 -8.05 -1.55
CA PRO A 113 11.84 -7.38 -0.52
C PRO A 113 12.62 -6.59 0.54
N ILE A 114 13.91 -6.91 0.76
CA ILE A 114 14.80 -6.22 1.71
C ILE A 114 15.19 -4.82 1.18
N ILE A 115 14.95 -4.54 -0.10
CA ILE A 115 15.19 -3.23 -0.72
C ILE A 115 13.94 -2.36 -0.52
N PRO A 116 14.00 -1.28 0.30
CA PRO A 116 12.85 -0.43 0.55
C PRO A 116 12.28 0.17 -0.73
N ILE A 117 10.97 0.42 -0.74
CA ILE A 117 10.20 1.17 -1.77
C ILE A 117 9.79 0.34 -3.01
N PHE A 118 10.52 -0.70 -3.46
CA PHE A 118 10.20 -1.43 -4.71
C PHE A 118 10.18 -2.98 -4.65
N GLY A 119 10.54 -3.58 -3.50
CA GLY A 119 10.85 -5.01 -3.43
C GLY A 119 9.76 -5.99 -3.89
N GLY A 120 8.49 -5.75 -3.56
CA GLY A 120 7.38 -6.64 -3.95
C GLY A 120 7.09 -6.68 -5.46
N ILE A 121 7.25 -5.55 -6.15
CA ILE A 121 7.06 -5.47 -7.62
C ILE A 121 8.21 -6.16 -8.33
N LEU A 122 9.44 -5.91 -7.91
CA LEU A 122 10.63 -6.53 -8.50
C LEU A 122 10.59 -8.06 -8.35
N LYS A 123 10.15 -8.55 -7.20
CA LYS A 123 9.89 -9.99 -6.96
C LYS A 123 8.82 -10.55 -7.89
N GLY A 124 7.70 -9.83 -8.08
CA GLY A 124 6.63 -10.24 -9.00
C GLY A 124 7.07 -10.33 -10.46
N ILE A 125 7.81 -9.33 -10.94
CA ILE A 125 8.38 -9.33 -12.31
C ILE A 125 9.40 -10.46 -12.45
N GLY A 126 10.32 -10.59 -11.49
CA GLY A 126 11.33 -11.64 -11.51
C GLY A 126 10.74 -13.05 -11.52
N ARG A 127 9.62 -13.29 -10.82
CA ARG A 127 8.88 -14.56 -10.89
C ARG A 127 8.36 -14.87 -12.30
N LEU A 128 7.90 -13.85 -13.03
CA LEU A 128 7.44 -14.02 -14.42
C LEU A 128 8.61 -14.22 -15.38
N LEU A 129 9.74 -13.54 -15.16
CA LEU A 129 10.95 -13.70 -15.97
C LEU A 129 11.53 -15.12 -15.89
N ILE A 130 11.37 -15.83 -14.76
CA ILE A 130 11.73 -17.25 -14.65
C ILE A 130 11.05 -18.09 -15.75
N THR A 131 9.81 -17.77 -16.13
CA THR A 131 9.12 -18.48 -17.23
C THR A 131 9.86 -18.31 -18.55
N VAL A 132 10.36 -17.11 -18.86
CA VAL A 132 11.14 -16.83 -20.09
C VAL A 132 12.52 -17.49 -20.04
N MET A 133 13.13 -17.57 -18.86
CA MET A 133 14.41 -18.27 -18.67
C MET A 133 14.28 -19.76 -18.93
N LYS A 134 13.15 -20.37 -18.57
CA LYS A 134 12.86 -21.79 -18.80
C LYS A 134 12.40 -22.08 -20.22
N ASP A 135 11.59 -21.18 -20.78
CA ASP A 135 11.02 -21.32 -22.12
C ASP A 135 10.93 -19.96 -22.81
N ALA A 136 11.86 -19.72 -23.73
CA ALA A 136 11.93 -18.46 -24.46
C ALA A 136 10.71 -18.21 -25.37
N THR A 137 9.95 -19.25 -25.75
CA THR A 137 8.75 -19.10 -26.59
C THR A 137 7.62 -18.39 -25.85
N LYS A 138 7.65 -18.41 -24.51
CA LYS A 138 6.67 -17.75 -23.64
C LYS A 138 6.90 -16.25 -23.48
N VAL A 139 7.89 -15.67 -24.16
CA VAL A 139 8.23 -14.25 -24.01
C VAL A 139 7.06 -13.30 -24.26
N ALA A 140 6.19 -13.59 -25.24
CA ALA A 140 5.01 -12.76 -25.55
C ALA A 140 3.95 -12.81 -24.43
N GLU A 141 3.66 -14.02 -23.93
CA GLU A 141 2.75 -14.26 -22.82
C GLU A 141 3.25 -13.56 -21.54
N VAL A 142 4.55 -13.72 -21.24
CA VAL A 142 5.19 -13.11 -20.09
C VAL A 142 5.25 -11.58 -20.20
N ALA A 143 5.52 -11.04 -21.39
CA ALA A 143 5.46 -9.60 -21.63
C ALA A 143 4.08 -9.03 -21.32
N ALA A 144 3.01 -9.69 -21.81
CA ALA A 144 1.64 -9.31 -21.50
C ALA A 144 1.34 -9.42 -19.99
N ALA A 145 1.78 -10.51 -19.34
CA ALA A 145 1.58 -10.73 -17.91
C ALA A 145 2.34 -9.71 -17.04
N ILE A 146 3.58 -9.33 -17.39
CA ILE A 146 4.35 -8.30 -16.69
C ILE A 146 3.69 -6.93 -16.84
N LEU A 147 3.23 -6.59 -18.05
CA LEU A 147 2.48 -5.35 -18.27
C LEU A 147 1.18 -5.35 -17.46
N ALA A 148 0.40 -6.42 -17.49
CA ALA A 148 -0.83 -6.59 -16.72
C ALA A 148 -0.57 -6.52 -15.21
N PHE A 149 0.51 -7.14 -14.74
CA PHE A 149 0.94 -7.09 -13.34
C PHE A 149 1.31 -5.66 -12.93
N LEU A 150 2.10 -4.94 -13.71
CA LEU A 150 2.47 -3.55 -13.44
C LEU A 150 1.27 -2.59 -13.48
N ARG A 151 0.34 -2.80 -14.42
CA ARG A 151 -0.95 -2.10 -14.49
C ARG A 151 -1.79 -2.36 -13.24
N LYS A 152 -1.92 -3.63 -12.83
CA LYS A 152 -2.57 -4.04 -11.57
C LYS A 152 -1.88 -3.45 -10.34
N MET A 153 -0.59 -3.13 -10.38
CA MET A 153 0.15 -2.51 -9.28
C MET A 153 0.11 -0.97 -9.30
N GLY A 154 -0.56 -0.33 -10.27
CA GLY A 154 -0.67 1.13 -10.35
C GLY A 154 0.61 1.85 -10.83
N TYR A 155 1.54 1.13 -11.48
CA TYR A 155 2.78 1.73 -12.00
C TYR A 155 2.51 2.45 -13.32
N GLY A 156 2.49 3.78 -13.27
CA GLY A 156 2.19 4.72 -14.38
C GLY A 156 2.60 4.25 -15.77
N ASN A 157 3.74 4.72 -16.30
CA ASN A 157 4.22 4.23 -17.60
C ASN A 157 4.95 2.88 -17.43
N SER A 158 4.20 1.78 -17.47
CA SER A 158 4.75 0.43 -17.27
C SER A 158 5.84 0.07 -18.29
N VAL A 159 5.75 0.57 -19.53
CA VAL A 159 6.78 0.37 -20.57
C VAL A 159 8.06 1.11 -20.18
N GLN A 160 7.96 2.37 -19.77
CA GLN A 160 9.10 3.15 -19.31
C GLN A 160 9.70 2.58 -18.01
N PHE A 161 8.86 2.06 -17.11
CA PHE A 161 9.32 1.36 -15.91
C PHE A 161 10.16 0.13 -16.28
N ILE A 162 9.64 -0.73 -17.16
CA ILE A 162 10.37 -1.92 -17.65
C ILE A 162 11.65 -1.51 -18.38
N GLN A 163 11.63 -0.44 -19.18
CA GLN A 163 12.83 0.07 -19.87
C GLN A 163 13.90 0.57 -18.90
N LYS A 164 13.52 1.18 -17.77
CA LYS A 164 14.45 1.67 -16.74
C LYS A 164 14.87 0.59 -15.73
N LEU A 165 14.12 -0.51 -15.62
CA LEU A 165 14.37 -1.55 -14.63
C LEU A 165 15.72 -2.25 -14.85
N ASN A 166 16.67 -2.15 -13.94
CA ASN A 166 17.94 -2.85 -14.07
C ASN A 166 18.19 -3.70 -12.84
N PHE A 167 18.28 -5.04 -12.96
CA PHE A 167 18.54 -5.88 -11.79
C PHE A 167 20.00 -5.78 -11.33
N ALA A 168 20.93 -5.54 -12.25
CA ALA A 168 22.35 -5.36 -11.93
C ALA A 168 22.63 -4.21 -10.96
N GLN A 169 21.79 -3.16 -10.93
CA GLN A 169 21.96 -2.05 -9.98
C GLN A 169 21.86 -2.51 -8.51
N TYR A 170 21.21 -3.65 -8.26
CA TYR A 170 21.00 -4.19 -6.92
C TYR A 170 22.03 -5.27 -6.55
N GLN A 171 22.94 -5.65 -7.45
CA GLN A 171 23.86 -6.78 -7.28
C GLN A 171 24.67 -6.70 -5.98
N GLY A 172 25.32 -5.57 -5.71
CA GLY A 172 26.16 -5.42 -4.51
C GLY A 172 25.37 -5.57 -3.21
N LYS A 173 24.16 -4.98 -3.16
CA LYS A 173 23.28 -5.09 -2.00
C LYS A 173 22.77 -6.53 -1.82
N ILE A 174 22.34 -7.19 -2.89
CA ILE A 174 21.89 -8.59 -2.86
C ILE A 174 23.00 -9.52 -2.38
N LEU A 175 24.22 -9.37 -2.90
CA LEU A 175 25.37 -10.18 -2.49
C LEU A 175 25.68 -9.99 -1.01
N SER A 176 25.66 -8.75 -0.52
CA SER A 176 25.84 -8.44 0.90
C SER A 176 24.75 -9.07 1.77
N GLU A 177 23.47 -8.90 1.41
CA GLU A 177 22.36 -9.46 2.19
C GLU A 177 22.34 -10.99 2.18
N PHE A 178 22.76 -11.61 1.07
CA PHE A 178 22.94 -13.05 0.99
C PHE A 178 24.00 -13.55 1.97
N LYS A 179 25.20 -12.94 1.96
CA LYS A 179 26.30 -13.31 2.88
C LYS A 179 25.91 -13.08 4.34
N ASN A 180 25.19 -12.00 4.63
CA ASN A 180 24.62 -11.75 5.96
C ASN A 180 23.61 -12.85 6.36
N GLY A 181 22.74 -13.27 5.44
CA GLY A 181 21.81 -14.37 5.66
C GLY A 181 22.50 -15.70 5.96
N LEU A 182 23.57 -16.03 5.22
CA LEU A 182 24.39 -17.22 5.50
C LEU A 182 25.05 -17.15 6.87
N SER A 183 25.62 -15.99 7.25
CA SER A 183 26.25 -15.83 8.57
C SER A 183 25.24 -16.08 9.69
N ARG A 184 24.06 -15.45 9.62
CA ARG A 184 23.00 -15.65 10.62
C ARG A 184 22.55 -17.10 10.72
N MET A 185 22.46 -17.79 9.58
CA MET A 185 22.11 -19.21 9.56
C MET A 185 23.20 -20.07 10.23
N LYS A 186 24.48 -19.80 9.96
CA LYS A 186 25.60 -20.47 10.63
C LYS A 186 25.58 -20.25 12.15
N ASP A 187 25.38 -19.00 12.57
CA ASP A 187 25.27 -18.65 13.99
C ASP A 187 24.12 -19.42 14.66
N GLY A 188 23.02 -19.61 13.93
CA GLY A 188 21.90 -20.43 14.36
C GLY A 188 22.22 -21.91 14.55
N PHE A 189 22.90 -22.53 13.58
CA PHE A 189 23.38 -23.92 13.73
C PHE A 189 24.36 -24.06 14.90
N ALA A 190 25.29 -23.11 15.04
CA ALA A 190 26.25 -23.09 16.14
C ALA A 190 25.53 -22.95 17.49
N PHE A 191 24.54 -22.07 17.59
CA PHE A 191 23.72 -21.88 18.78
C PHE A 191 22.99 -23.17 19.19
N ILE A 192 22.35 -23.85 18.23
CA ILE A 192 21.65 -25.13 18.49
C ILE A 192 22.66 -26.19 18.98
N SER A 193 23.80 -26.32 18.30
CA SER A 193 24.86 -27.26 18.72
C SER A 193 25.35 -26.96 20.14
N GLN A 194 25.58 -25.69 20.48
CA GLN A 194 26.09 -25.27 21.79
C GLN A 194 25.06 -25.42 22.91
N LYS A 195 23.77 -25.12 22.66
CA LYS A 195 22.71 -25.16 23.68
C LYS A 195 22.08 -26.53 23.86
N MET A 196 22.02 -27.32 22.80
CA MET A 196 21.29 -28.59 22.78
C MET A 196 22.22 -29.80 22.63
N GLY A 197 23.54 -29.61 22.50
CA GLY A 197 24.50 -30.65 22.09
C GLY A 197 24.36 -31.99 22.82
N GLY A 198 24.20 -32.01 24.15
CA GLY A 198 24.01 -33.25 24.93
C GLY A 198 22.61 -33.86 24.87
N ALA A 199 21.62 -33.14 24.33
CA ALA A 199 20.22 -33.55 24.22
C ALA A 199 19.79 -33.87 22.78
N LEU A 200 20.66 -33.64 21.78
CA LEU A 200 20.40 -33.96 20.39
C LEU A 200 20.73 -35.44 20.09
N PRO A 201 19.93 -36.15 19.30
CA PRO A 201 20.33 -37.43 18.72
C PRO A 201 21.60 -37.28 17.88
N GLU A 202 22.45 -38.31 17.88
CA GLU A 202 23.74 -38.31 17.16
C GLU A 202 23.59 -37.90 15.68
N SER A 203 22.57 -38.44 15.00
CA SER A 203 22.28 -38.10 13.60
C SER A 203 21.97 -36.61 13.38
N VAL A 204 21.34 -35.96 14.35
CA VAL A 204 21.02 -34.53 14.30
C VAL A 204 22.25 -33.68 14.61
N SER A 205 23.05 -34.09 15.59
CA SER A 205 24.32 -33.44 15.93
C SER A 205 25.28 -33.44 14.74
N VAL A 206 25.45 -34.60 14.10
CA VAL A 206 26.26 -34.74 12.87
C VAL A 206 25.75 -33.81 11.77
N TYR A 207 24.43 -33.75 11.56
CA TYR A 207 23.84 -32.88 10.53
C TYR A 207 24.08 -31.39 10.82
N VAL A 208 23.78 -30.93 12.03
CA VAL A 208 23.96 -29.54 12.49
C VAL A 208 25.42 -29.10 12.34
N ASN A 209 26.36 -29.95 12.78
CA ASN A 209 27.78 -29.66 12.69
C ASN A 209 28.29 -29.67 11.23
N SER A 210 27.66 -30.44 10.34
CA SER A 210 28.01 -30.46 8.90
C SER A 210 27.62 -29.18 8.15
N MET A 211 26.71 -28.38 8.71
CA MET A 211 26.10 -27.30 7.94
C MET A 211 26.96 -26.04 7.83
N GLY A 212 27.77 -25.73 8.84
CA GLY A 212 28.71 -24.59 8.79
C GLY A 212 29.59 -24.62 7.52
N PRO A 213 30.34 -25.71 7.29
CA PRO A 213 31.15 -25.86 6.08
C PRO A 213 30.36 -25.80 4.77
N LYS A 214 29.15 -26.39 4.72
CA LYS A 214 28.27 -26.34 3.54
C LYS A 214 27.83 -24.91 3.22
N LEU A 215 27.46 -24.13 4.24
CA LEU A 215 27.09 -22.72 4.08
C LEU A 215 28.28 -21.85 3.66
N ASP A 216 29.50 -22.16 4.14
CA ASP A 216 30.72 -21.49 3.69
C ASP A 216 31.06 -21.80 2.22
N GLU A 217 30.77 -23.01 1.73
CA GLU A 217 30.89 -23.37 0.31
C GLU A 217 29.90 -22.54 -0.53
N LEU A 218 28.63 -22.43 -0.10
CA LEU A 218 27.65 -21.57 -0.75
C LEU A 218 28.07 -20.09 -0.76
N GLY A 219 28.65 -19.60 0.34
CA GLY A 219 29.15 -18.23 0.44
C GLY A 219 30.23 -17.90 -0.58
N ARG A 220 31.14 -18.86 -0.85
CA ARG A 220 32.16 -18.75 -1.90
C ARG A 220 31.57 -18.81 -3.30
N LEU A 221 30.61 -19.71 -3.51
CA LEU A 221 29.97 -19.89 -4.81
C LEU A 221 29.12 -18.67 -5.23
N ALA A 222 28.57 -17.95 -4.25
CA ALA A 222 27.74 -16.77 -4.47
C ALA A 222 28.44 -15.65 -5.26
N ASP A 223 29.74 -15.47 -5.07
CA ASP A 223 30.52 -14.43 -5.77
C ASP A 223 30.52 -14.64 -7.29
N LYS A 224 30.34 -15.89 -7.75
CA LYS A 224 30.17 -16.23 -9.17
C LYS A 224 28.70 -16.32 -9.57
N MET A 225 27.89 -16.99 -8.75
CA MET A 225 26.54 -17.39 -9.16
C MET A 225 25.51 -16.26 -9.05
N ILE A 226 25.64 -15.33 -8.08
CA ILE A 226 24.73 -14.19 -7.99
C ILE A 226 24.88 -13.26 -9.21
N PRO A 227 26.09 -12.86 -9.63
CA PRO A 227 26.25 -12.12 -10.89
C PRO A 227 25.71 -12.87 -12.11
N SER A 228 25.95 -14.18 -12.20
CA SER A 228 25.41 -15.01 -13.29
C SER A 228 23.88 -15.03 -13.31
N ALA A 229 23.24 -15.17 -12.15
CA ALA A 229 21.79 -15.18 -12.04
C ALA A 229 21.14 -13.82 -12.32
N ILE A 230 21.79 -12.72 -11.92
CA ILE A 230 21.39 -11.36 -12.28
C ILE A 230 21.49 -11.15 -13.80
N LYS A 231 22.58 -11.62 -14.41
CA LYS A 231 22.75 -11.56 -15.87
C LYS A 231 21.64 -12.29 -16.60
N GLU A 232 21.26 -13.49 -16.15
CA GLU A 232 20.13 -14.24 -16.72
C GLU A 232 18.79 -13.51 -16.55
N LEU A 233 18.54 -12.93 -15.36
CA LEU A 233 17.35 -12.09 -15.12
C LEU A 233 17.29 -10.90 -16.08
N ASP A 234 18.39 -10.17 -16.26
CA ASP A 234 18.47 -9.03 -17.17
C ASP A 234 18.36 -9.47 -18.64
N GLN A 235 18.91 -10.64 -19.02
CA GLN A 235 18.72 -11.20 -20.36
C GLN A 235 17.26 -11.56 -20.64
N ALA A 236 16.57 -12.19 -19.69
CA ALA A 236 15.14 -12.47 -19.79
C ALA A 236 14.32 -11.17 -19.86
N LEU A 237 14.68 -10.16 -19.04
CA LEU A 237 14.06 -8.83 -19.07
C LEU A 237 14.26 -8.15 -20.44
N ASN A 238 15.44 -8.28 -21.03
CA ASN A 238 15.73 -7.74 -22.36
C ASN A 238 14.93 -8.42 -23.46
N LYS A 239 14.74 -9.75 -23.40
CA LYS A 239 13.84 -10.45 -24.33
C LYS A 239 12.41 -9.91 -24.22
N VAL A 240 11.91 -9.73 -22.99
CA VAL A 240 10.60 -9.12 -22.73
C VAL A 240 10.51 -7.69 -23.26
N ARG A 241 11.54 -6.85 -23.07
CA ARG A 241 11.58 -5.48 -23.61
C ARG A 241 11.48 -5.47 -25.13
N THR A 242 12.26 -6.30 -25.81
CA THR A 242 12.23 -6.43 -27.27
C THR A 242 10.85 -6.84 -27.75
N GLU A 243 10.24 -7.81 -27.06
CA GLU A 243 8.90 -8.29 -27.39
C GLU A 243 7.82 -7.21 -27.18
N ILE A 244 7.89 -6.42 -26.11
CA ILE A 244 7.02 -5.28 -25.88
C ILE A 244 7.16 -4.24 -27.01
N ILE A 245 8.40 -3.95 -27.43
CA ILE A 245 8.67 -3.01 -28.54
C ILE A 245 8.11 -3.57 -29.86
N ARG A 246 8.29 -4.87 -30.13
CA ARG A 246 7.76 -5.54 -31.32
C ARG A 246 6.24 -5.42 -31.39
N GLN A 247 5.54 -5.78 -30.31
CA GLN A 247 4.08 -5.68 -30.20
C GLN A 247 3.60 -4.22 -30.37
N MET A 248 4.35 -3.25 -29.87
CA MET A 248 4.05 -1.83 -30.09
C MET A 248 4.20 -1.43 -31.56
N ASN A 249 5.31 -1.82 -32.21
CA ASN A 249 5.58 -1.49 -33.61
C ASN A 249 4.53 -2.10 -34.56
N GLU A 250 4.11 -3.35 -34.32
CA GLU A 250 3.06 -4.04 -35.08
C GLU A 250 1.68 -3.39 -34.93
N ALA A 251 1.42 -2.76 -33.78
CA ALA A 251 0.22 -1.95 -33.56
C ALA A 251 0.29 -0.54 -34.20
N GLY A 252 1.29 -0.26 -35.04
CA GLY A 252 1.47 1.03 -35.73
C GLY A 252 2.26 2.08 -34.95
N ALA A 253 2.95 1.70 -33.86
CA ALA A 253 3.80 2.60 -33.08
C ALA A 253 5.20 2.70 -33.70
N LYS A 254 5.54 3.74 -34.47
CA LYS A 254 6.94 3.94 -34.89
C LYS A 254 7.77 4.53 -33.75
N ILE A 255 8.96 3.96 -33.51
CA ILE A 255 10.03 4.60 -32.72
C ILE A 255 11.15 4.99 -33.67
N GLY A 256 11.25 6.29 -33.93
CA GLY A 256 12.34 6.90 -34.67
C GLY A 256 12.21 8.41 -34.63
N GLY A 257 13.00 9.06 -33.77
CA GLY A 257 13.22 10.50 -33.77
C GLY A 257 12.07 11.31 -33.17
N THR A 258 12.34 11.91 -32.01
CA THR A 258 11.55 12.99 -31.41
C THR A 258 10.22 12.56 -30.81
N GLN A 259 10.01 12.98 -29.56
CA GLN A 259 8.83 12.74 -28.74
C GLN A 259 7.53 12.57 -29.55
N THR A 260 6.97 11.37 -29.60
CA THR A 260 5.54 11.19 -29.83
C THR A 260 5.04 9.95 -29.10
N LYS A 261 4.01 10.18 -28.28
CA LYS A 261 3.22 9.22 -27.51
C LYS A 261 2.85 7.98 -28.34
N VAL A 262 3.18 6.80 -27.82
CA VAL A 262 2.27 5.65 -27.92
C VAL A 262 1.95 5.16 -26.53
N MET A 263 0.82 5.65 -26.09
CA MET A 263 0.15 5.19 -24.88
C MET A 263 -0.47 3.82 -25.16
N THR A 264 -0.20 2.86 -24.27
CA THR A 264 -0.94 1.58 -24.21
C THR A 264 -2.43 1.85 -24.22
N THR A 265 -3.30 0.92 -24.63
CA THR A 265 -4.75 1.16 -24.57
C THR A 265 -5.21 1.62 -23.18
N GLU A 266 -4.59 1.25 -22.07
CA GLU A 266 -4.84 1.85 -20.75
C GLU A 266 -4.11 3.17 -20.45
N ALA A 267 -2.98 3.49 -21.07
CA ALA A 267 -2.48 4.87 -21.04
C ALA A 267 -3.25 5.75 -22.02
N ARG A 268 -3.89 5.19 -23.06
CA ARG A 268 -4.88 5.78 -23.96
C ARG A 268 -6.16 5.96 -23.21
N LEU A 269 -6.58 5.03 -22.38
CA LEU A 269 -7.80 5.14 -21.60
C LEU A 269 -7.57 5.94 -20.31
N SER A 270 -6.35 5.92 -19.73
CA SER A 270 -5.92 6.77 -18.62
C SER A 270 -5.63 8.17 -19.11
N SER A 271 -5.00 8.42 -20.25
CA SER A 271 -4.95 9.78 -20.81
C SER A 271 -6.21 10.14 -21.58
N THR A 272 -7.12 9.24 -21.95
CA THR A 272 -8.45 9.64 -22.41
C THR A 272 -9.32 9.95 -21.20
N ALA A 273 -9.15 9.28 -20.05
CA ALA A 273 -9.79 9.61 -18.76
C ALA A 273 -9.19 10.86 -18.07
N SER A 274 -7.86 10.99 -18.06
CA SER A 274 -7.11 12.20 -17.62
C SER A 274 -7.27 13.35 -18.62
N LYS A 275 -7.66 13.08 -19.87
CA LYS A 275 -8.15 14.11 -20.81
C LYS A 275 -9.66 14.36 -20.66
N ALA A 276 -10.42 13.45 -20.08
CA ALA A 276 -11.87 13.57 -19.96
C ALA A 276 -12.31 14.29 -18.68
N ILE A 277 -11.51 14.23 -17.60
CA ILE A 277 -11.60 15.18 -16.49
C ILE A 277 -10.27 15.92 -16.40
N ALA A 278 -10.27 17.20 -16.78
CA ALA A 278 -9.10 18.04 -16.71
C ALA A 278 -8.69 18.29 -15.25
N SER A 279 -7.38 18.19 -14.99
CA SER A 279 -6.79 18.68 -13.74
C SER A 279 -7.14 20.16 -13.54
N LYS A 280 -7.48 20.52 -12.30
CA LYS A 280 -7.58 21.93 -11.86
C LYS A 280 -6.23 22.45 -11.32
N GLY A 281 -5.18 21.63 -11.38
CA GLY A 281 -3.85 21.88 -10.86
C GLY A 281 -3.80 21.90 -9.33
N HIS A 282 -4.70 21.18 -8.65
CA HIS A 282 -4.68 21.10 -7.18
C HIS A 282 -3.66 20.05 -6.72
N THR A 283 -2.42 20.18 -7.12
CA THR A 283 -1.32 19.25 -6.78
C THR A 283 -1.17 19.07 -5.26
N PRO A 284 -0.87 17.84 -4.78
CA PRO A 284 -0.62 17.56 -3.36
C PRO A 284 0.43 18.45 -2.72
N ALA A 285 0.12 18.99 -1.54
CA ALA A 285 1.02 19.83 -0.77
C ALA A 285 2.21 19.01 -0.23
N PRO A 286 3.46 19.45 -0.43
CA PRO A 286 4.62 18.80 0.14
C PRO A 286 4.68 19.02 1.66
N LEU A 287 5.48 18.20 2.37
CA LEU A 287 5.67 18.32 3.82
C LEU A 287 6.13 19.73 4.26
N SER A 288 6.89 20.42 3.41
CA SER A 288 7.38 21.80 3.64
C SER A 288 6.26 22.85 3.64
N HIS A 289 5.06 22.51 3.16
CA HIS A 289 3.91 23.41 3.10
C HIS A 289 3.13 23.49 4.42
N PHE A 290 3.51 22.67 5.41
CA PHE A 290 2.86 22.60 6.70
C PHE A 290 3.74 23.16 7.81
N GLU A 291 3.19 24.12 8.55
CA GLU A 291 3.81 24.68 9.75
C GLU A 291 3.01 24.26 10.99
N PRO A 292 3.67 23.71 12.03
CA PRO A 292 3.01 23.33 13.27
C PRO A 292 2.52 24.58 14.02
N VAL A 293 1.32 24.51 14.60
CA VAL A 293 0.79 25.55 15.48
C VAL A 293 0.63 24.98 16.89
N GLU A 294 1.09 25.73 17.89
CA GLU A 294 1.01 25.32 19.29
C GLU A 294 -0.44 25.07 19.72
N GLY A 295 -0.67 23.97 20.44
CA GLY A 295 -2.00 23.57 20.89
C GLY A 295 -2.88 22.92 19.80
N TYR A 296 -2.37 22.69 18.59
CA TYR A 296 -3.00 21.91 17.53
C TYR A 296 -2.25 20.60 17.29
N THR A 297 -2.92 19.62 16.66
CA THR A 297 -2.27 18.38 16.24
C THR A 297 -1.17 18.67 15.21
N ASP A 298 0.08 18.37 15.55
CA ASP A 298 1.21 18.42 14.60
C ASP A 298 1.08 17.28 13.58
N LEU A 299 0.61 17.62 12.38
CA LEU A 299 0.38 16.64 11.30
C LEU A 299 1.68 15.92 10.91
N ARG A 300 2.87 16.50 11.09
CA ARG A 300 4.14 15.89 10.66
C ARG A 300 4.51 14.63 11.45
N LYS A 301 3.92 14.42 12.63
CA LYS A 301 4.28 13.32 13.53
C LYS A 301 3.66 11.99 13.08
N ASN A 302 2.36 11.82 13.32
CA ASN A 302 1.65 10.56 13.08
C ASN A 302 0.65 10.64 11.91
N LEU A 303 0.49 11.83 11.31
CA LEU A 303 -0.50 12.11 10.27
C LEU A 303 0.15 12.79 9.06
N SER A 304 1.43 12.53 8.79
CA SER A 304 2.19 13.29 7.77
C SER A 304 1.64 13.08 6.37
N TRP A 305 1.05 11.91 6.11
CA TRP A 305 0.34 11.59 4.88
C TRP A 305 -0.89 12.48 4.63
N VAL A 306 -1.49 13.05 5.69
CA VAL A 306 -2.63 13.97 5.57
C VAL A 306 -2.22 15.29 4.93
N ILE A 307 -0.96 15.69 5.03
CA ILE A 307 -0.47 16.93 4.39
C ILE A 307 -0.64 16.82 2.86
N ASN A 308 -0.37 15.64 2.29
CA ASN A 308 -0.55 15.39 0.86
C ASN A 308 -2.02 15.38 0.41
N THR A 309 -3.00 15.35 1.33
CA THR A 309 -4.42 15.49 0.95
C THR A 309 -4.80 16.95 0.74
N PHE A 310 -3.99 17.90 1.21
CA PHE A 310 -4.17 19.32 0.93
C PHE A 310 -3.50 19.71 -0.39
N SER A 311 -4.05 20.71 -1.07
CA SER A 311 -3.48 21.27 -2.29
C SER A 311 -2.43 22.33 -1.98
N GLU A 312 -1.28 22.29 -2.67
CA GLU A 312 -0.23 23.32 -2.55
C GLU A 312 -0.69 24.72 -2.97
N LYS A 313 -1.83 24.84 -3.67
CA LYS A 313 -2.40 26.13 -4.10
C LYS A 313 -2.98 26.97 -2.96
N ALA A 314 -3.12 26.41 -1.76
CA ALA A 314 -3.65 27.13 -0.61
C ALA A 314 -2.86 26.75 0.65
N PRO A 315 -2.73 27.67 1.63
CA PRO A 315 -2.13 27.34 2.91
C PRO A 315 -2.98 26.31 3.67
N ILE A 316 -2.34 25.60 4.60
CA ILE A 316 -3.01 24.74 5.59
C ILE A 316 -3.14 25.58 6.87
N GLU A 317 -4.35 26.00 7.20
CA GLU A 317 -4.61 26.96 8.27
C GLU A 317 -5.14 26.27 9.52
N ALA A 318 -4.58 26.59 10.68
CA ALA A 318 -5.12 26.20 11.98
C ALA A 318 -6.34 27.07 12.32
N LYS A 319 -7.49 26.44 12.62
CA LYS A 319 -8.72 27.16 13.03
C LYS A 319 -9.34 26.57 14.29
N THR A 320 -9.78 27.44 15.20
CA THR A 320 -10.60 27.07 16.36
C THR A 320 -12.03 27.58 16.15
N PHE A 321 -12.99 26.66 16.11
CA PHE A 321 -14.41 27.02 16.17
C PHE A 321 -14.88 27.06 17.63
N LYS A 322 -15.13 28.27 18.13
CA LYS A 322 -15.53 28.53 19.52
C LYS A 322 -16.90 27.91 19.87
N PRO A 323 -17.15 27.59 21.14
CA PRO A 323 -18.46 27.14 21.61
C PRO A 323 -19.59 28.09 21.20
N GLY A 324 -20.72 27.55 20.73
CA GLY A 324 -21.88 28.32 20.26
C GLY A 324 -21.72 28.93 18.86
N ARG A 325 -20.52 28.88 18.24
CA ARG A 325 -20.29 29.42 16.90
C ARG A 325 -21.13 28.65 15.88
N LYS A 326 -21.93 29.37 15.08
CA LYS A 326 -22.56 28.82 13.87
C LYS A 326 -21.48 28.44 12.86
N ILE A 327 -21.55 27.22 12.37
CA ILE A 327 -20.67 26.64 11.36
C ILE A 327 -21.52 25.81 10.40
N ASN A 328 -20.95 25.24 9.35
CA ASN A 328 -21.67 24.22 8.60
C ASN A 328 -20.72 23.12 8.11
N ILE A 329 -20.20 22.34 9.07
CA ILE A 329 -19.29 21.26 8.73
C ILE A 329 -20.06 19.96 8.56
N ASN A 330 -19.65 19.13 7.61
CA ASN A 330 -20.37 17.91 7.29
C ASN A 330 -19.40 16.77 6.96
N ARG A 331 -19.92 15.55 7.08
CA ARG A 331 -19.22 14.34 6.66
C ARG A 331 -20.21 13.41 6.00
N VAL A 332 -19.94 13.09 4.74
CA VAL A 332 -20.64 12.05 3.98
C VAL A 332 -20.03 10.69 4.35
N LEU A 333 -20.89 9.71 4.59
CA LEU A 333 -20.54 8.41 5.14
C LEU A 333 -21.09 7.30 4.26
N ASP A 334 -20.43 6.15 4.31
CA ASP A 334 -20.99 4.92 3.79
C ASP A 334 -22.11 4.43 4.71
N SER A 335 -23.27 4.11 4.15
CA SER A 335 -24.42 3.62 4.92
C SER A 335 -24.21 2.21 5.50
N SER A 336 -23.30 1.42 4.94
CA SER A 336 -23.01 0.05 5.39
C SER A 336 -22.10 -0.03 6.62
N ASP A 337 -21.19 0.94 6.79
CA ASP A 337 -20.28 1.06 7.93
C ASP A 337 -20.11 2.55 8.33
N PRO A 338 -21.13 3.15 8.95
CA PRO A 338 -21.11 4.57 9.32
C PRO A 338 -20.07 4.85 10.41
N LYS A 339 -19.02 5.61 10.04
CA LYS A 339 -18.00 6.12 10.97
C LYS A 339 -18.15 7.62 11.20
N PRO A 340 -18.92 8.04 12.22
CA PRO A 340 -19.34 9.44 12.38
C PRO A 340 -18.22 10.42 12.72
N PHE A 341 -17.06 9.95 13.22
CA PHE A 341 -15.93 10.80 13.66
C PHE A 341 -14.60 10.45 12.94
N GLY A 342 -14.55 10.62 11.62
CA GLY A 342 -13.29 10.49 10.86
C GLY A 342 -12.53 11.80 10.69
N LEU A 343 -11.31 11.71 10.15
CA LEU A 343 -10.41 12.88 9.95
C LEU A 343 -11.01 13.94 9.04
N PHE A 344 -11.60 13.54 7.90
CA PHE A 344 -11.95 14.46 6.81
C PHE A 344 -13.40 14.95 6.88
N TRP A 345 -13.59 16.26 6.86
CA TRP A 345 -14.88 16.93 6.87
C TRP A 345 -14.92 18.01 5.78
N GLY A 346 -16.11 18.32 5.27
CA GLY A 346 -16.34 19.45 4.38
C GLY A 346 -16.77 20.70 5.14
N ASP A 347 -16.51 21.88 4.57
CA ASP A 347 -16.96 23.18 5.07
C ASP A 347 -18.41 23.53 4.66
N LYS A 348 -19.00 22.71 3.79
CA LYS A 348 -20.41 22.75 3.34
C LYS A 348 -20.79 21.42 2.70
N LEU A 349 -22.07 21.06 2.74
CA LEU A 349 -22.55 19.85 2.07
C LEU A 349 -22.46 20.03 0.54
N PRO A 350 -21.87 19.07 -0.21
CA PRO A 350 -21.90 19.08 -1.66
C PRO A 350 -23.34 19.09 -2.20
N LYS A 351 -23.56 19.70 -3.37
CA LYS A 351 -24.93 19.79 -3.94
C LYS A 351 -25.45 18.45 -4.47
N ASN A 352 -24.54 17.56 -4.87
CA ASN A 352 -24.83 16.26 -5.45
C ASN A 352 -23.61 15.33 -5.33
N GLY A 353 -23.79 14.08 -5.73
CA GLY A 353 -22.77 13.05 -5.70
C GLY A 353 -21.57 13.37 -6.57
N THR A 354 -21.79 14.01 -7.71
CA THR A 354 -20.73 14.43 -8.64
C THR A 354 -19.78 15.44 -7.99
N GLU A 355 -20.30 16.51 -7.38
CA GLU A 355 -19.49 17.54 -6.69
C GLU A 355 -18.72 16.89 -5.53
N TRP A 356 -19.39 16.05 -4.75
CA TRP A 356 -18.75 15.32 -3.67
C TRP A 356 -17.59 14.44 -4.17
N ARG A 357 -17.79 13.72 -5.28
CA ARG A 357 -16.78 12.81 -5.80
C ARG A 357 -15.59 13.55 -6.42
N LEU A 358 -15.87 14.54 -7.26
CA LEU A 358 -14.85 15.21 -8.06
C LEU A 358 -14.16 16.34 -7.28
N ASP A 359 -14.95 17.20 -6.62
CA ASP A 359 -14.42 18.41 -6.00
C ASP A 359 -13.95 18.14 -4.56
N CYS A 360 -14.59 17.21 -3.84
CA CYS A 360 -14.08 16.71 -2.56
C CYS A 360 -13.11 15.53 -2.70
N ALA A 361 -12.85 15.09 -3.93
CA ALA A 361 -11.88 14.06 -4.28
C ALA A 361 -12.01 12.75 -3.47
N VAL A 362 -13.24 12.31 -3.20
CA VAL A 362 -13.47 11.09 -2.41
C VAL A 362 -13.36 9.88 -3.31
N LYS A 363 -12.44 8.96 -3.02
CA LYS A 363 -12.31 7.72 -3.81
C LYS A 363 -13.56 6.82 -3.68
N SER A 364 -13.89 6.12 -4.75
CA SER A 364 -14.98 5.16 -4.84
C SER A 364 -14.85 4.02 -3.83
N GLU A 365 -13.62 3.71 -3.41
CA GLU A 365 -13.31 2.69 -2.40
C GLU A 365 -13.40 3.20 -0.96
N TRP A 366 -13.31 4.51 -0.75
CA TRP A 366 -13.39 5.07 0.59
C TRP A 366 -14.83 5.16 1.09
N SER A 367 -15.80 5.31 0.19
CA SER A 367 -17.20 5.39 0.53
C SER A 367 -18.07 5.16 -0.70
N LYS A 368 -19.11 4.32 -0.60
CA LYS A 368 -20.16 4.24 -1.61
C LYS A 368 -21.23 5.32 -1.43
N ASN A 369 -21.11 6.19 -0.43
CA ASN A 369 -22.10 7.18 0.02
C ASN A 369 -23.36 6.54 0.64
N GLY A 370 -24.32 7.37 1.03
CA GLY A 370 -25.68 6.95 1.37
C GLY A 370 -26.29 7.79 2.48
N ILE A 371 -25.43 8.34 3.34
CA ILE A 371 -25.82 9.13 4.49
C ILE A 371 -24.79 10.22 4.77
N TYR A 372 -25.19 11.23 5.53
CA TYR A 372 -24.28 12.24 6.03
C TYR A 372 -24.68 12.69 7.44
N ILE A 373 -23.69 13.27 8.13
CA ILE A 373 -23.85 14.02 9.37
C ILE A 373 -23.41 15.46 9.13
N GLU A 374 -24.09 16.39 9.78
CA GLU A 374 -23.86 17.83 9.66
C GLU A 374 -23.85 18.44 11.05
N LEU A 375 -22.95 19.39 11.26
CA LEU A 375 -22.85 20.18 12.48
C LEU A 375 -23.00 21.65 12.08
N GLU A 376 -24.19 22.18 12.35
CA GLU A 376 -24.59 23.57 12.04
C GLU A 376 -24.09 24.58 13.08
N ARG A 377 -23.59 24.09 14.23
CA ARG A 377 -22.98 24.91 15.27
C ARG A 377 -22.10 24.07 16.19
N ILE A 378 -21.10 24.69 16.79
CA ILE A 378 -20.39 24.09 17.92
C ILE A 378 -21.30 24.14 19.15
N PRO A 379 -21.54 23.02 19.87
CA PRO A 379 -22.32 23.03 21.10
C PRO A 379 -21.63 23.90 22.17
N THR A 380 -22.43 24.55 22.99
CA THR A 380 -21.95 25.31 24.14
C THR A 380 -21.45 24.37 25.24
N VAL A 381 -20.62 24.89 26.15
CA VAL A 381 -20.13 24.13 27.31
C VAL A 381 -21.30 23.59 28.16
N SER A 382 -22.33 24.41 28.38
CA SER A 382 -23.52 24.02 29.15
C SER A 382 -24.28 22.85 28.52
N GLU A 383 -24.43 22.86 27.20
CA GLU A 383 -25.12 21.79 26.46
C GLU A 383 -24.32 20.49 26.49
N LEU A 384 -22.99 20.56 26.31
CA LEU A 384 -22.12 19.39 26.43
C LEU A 384 -22.25 18.77 27.84
N LYS A 385 -22.17 19.61 28.88
CA LYS A 385 -22.32 19.15 30.26
C LYS A 385 -23.71 18.55 30.53
N SER A 386 -24.79 19.15 30.02
CA SER A 386 -26.15 18.59 30.17
C SER A 386 -26.32 17.24 29.46
N MET A 387 -25.51 16.95 28.44
CA MET A 387 -25.46 15.65 27.77
C MET A 387 -24.55 14.63 28.48
N GLY A 388 -23.98 14.98 29.63
CA GLY A 388 -23.05 14.14 30.40
C GLY A 388 -21.65 14.04 29.79
N ILE A 389 -21.27 15.00 28.93
CA ILE A 389 -19.93 15.05 28.31
C ILE A 389 -18.98 15.79 29.25
N LYS A 390 -17.82 15.21 29.52
CA LYS A 390 -16.78 15.86 30.32
C LYS A 390 -16.04 16.88 29.45
N VAL A 391 -16.12 18.14 29.84
CA VAL A 391 -15.48 19.26 29.14
C VAL A 391 -14.34 19.81 30.00
N PRO A 392 -13.09 19.90 29.50
CA PRO A 392 -11.98 20.57 30.19
C PRO A 392 -12.32 22.04 30.51
N ASN A 393 -11.79 22.56 31.62
CA ASN A 393 -12.08 23.94 32.06
C ASN A 393 -11.52 25.00 31.09
N ASP A 394 -10.44 24.67 30.41
CA ASP A 394 -9.70 25.48 29.44
C ASP A 394 -10.13 25.19 27.98
N TRP A 395 -11.24 24.46 27.79
CA TRP A 395 -11.70 24.11 26.45
C TRP A 395 -12.19 25.35 25.68
N ASP A 396 -11.54 25.63 24.55
CA ASP A 396 -11.75 26.83 23.72
C ASP A 396 -12.49 26.57 22.41
N GLY A 397 -12.79 25.31 22.09
CA GLY A 397 -13.59 24.91 20.93
C GLY A 397 -13.04 23.73 20.15
N LEU A 398 -13.58 23.54 18.93
CA LEU A 398 -13.14 22.52 17.98
C LEU A 398 -11.93 23.02 17.19
N LYS A 399 -10.79 22.33 17.31
CA LYS A 399 -9.56 22.64 16.59
C LYS A 399 -9.45 21.82 15.32
N VAL A 400 -9.24 22.49 14.19
CA VAL A 400 -9.19 21.89 12.86
C VAL A 400 -8.02 22.45 12.04
N TRP A 401 -7.61 21.68 11.04
CA TRP A 401 -6.78 22.18 9.94
C TRP A 401 -7.65 22.37 8.69
N GLU A 402 -7.72 23.58 8.18
CA GLU A 402 -8.47 23.91 6.97
C GLU A 402 -7.53 24.07 5.77
N GLY A 403 -7.98 23.64 4.60
CA GLY A 403 -7.27 23.91 3.35
C GLY A 403 -8.02 23.36 2.13
N LYS A 404 -7.46 23.57 0.95
CA LYS A 404 -8.03 23.03 -0.30
C LYS A 404 -7.67 21.56 -0.47
N ILE A 405 -8.56 20.76 -1.05
CA ILE A 405 -8.34 19.34 -1.33
C ILE A 405 -7.47 19.17 -2.56
N ALA A 406 -6.44 18.33 -2.44
CA ALA A 406 -5.59 17.95 -3.56
C ALA A 406 -6.31 17.05 -4.57
N GLU A 407 -5.90 17.15 -5.82
CA GLU A 407 -6.28 16.21 -6.86
C GLU A 407 -5.66 14.84 -6.57
N GLN A 408 -6.41 13.79 -6.89
CA GLN A 408 -5.96 12.42 -6.72
C GLN A 408 -6.64 11.50 -7.73
N VAL A 409 -6.03 10.35 -7.99
CA VAL A 409 -6.64 9.34 -8.85
C VAL A 409 -7.57 8.48 -8.01
N ASP A 410 -8.78 8.21 -8.53
CA ASP A 410 -9.75 7.29 -7.95
C ASP A 410 -9.28 5.83 -8.10
N LEU A 411 -8.25 5.49 -7.32
CA LEU A 411 -7.64 4.17 -7.28
C LEU A 411 -7.04 3.96 -5.88
N GLU A 412 -7.51 2.92 -5.19
CA GLU A 412 -7.05 2.51 -3.86
C GLU A 412 -7.03 0.99 -3.80
N ASN A 413 -5.94 0.37 -3.32
CA ASN A 413 -5.83 -1.10 -3.25
C ASN A 413 -6.24 -1.84 -4.54
N LYS A 414 -6.06 -1.20 -5.71
CA LYS A 414 -6.40 -1.73 -7.05
C LYS A 414 -7.91 -1.79 -7.36
N LEU A 415 -8.72 -1.05 -6.60
CA LEU A 415 -10.15 -0.88 -6.80
C LEU A 415 -10.43 0.63 -7.00
N GLY A 416 -11.48 0.96 -7.76
CA GLY A 416 -11.80 2.33 -8.17
C GLY A 416 -11.87 2.49 -9.69
N THR A 417 -12.19 3.70 -10.16
CA THR A 417 -12.46 3.98 -11.59
C THR A 417 -11.24 4.39 -12.40
N GLY A 418 -10.13 4.75 -11.73
CA GLY A 418 -8.93 5.29 -12.39
C GLY A 418 -9.10 6.70 -12.94
N LEU A 419 -10.24 7.36 -12.68
CA LEU A 419 -10.49 8.76 -13.02
C LEU A 419 -9.63 9.70 -12.18
N LEU A 420 -9.23 10.82 -12.77
CA LEU A 420 -8.71 11.94 -11.99
C LEU A 420 -9.86 12.62 -11.25
N LEU A 421 -9.74 12.70 -9.93
CA LEU A 421 -10.58 13.53 -9.08
C LEU A 421 -9.86 14.88 -8.90
N PRO A 422 -10.35 15.97 -9.51
CA PRO A 422 -9.60 17.23 -9.61
C PRO A 422 -9.50 18.00 -8.30
N GLY A 423 -10.30 17.65 -7.29
CA GLY A 423 -10.29 18.31 -6.00
C GLY A 423 -10.66 19.79 -6.07
N GLY A 424 -10.16 20.55 -5.11
CA GLY A 424 -10.33 22.00 -5.01
C GLY A 424 -11.46 22.48 -4.11
N ALA A 425 -12.31 21.59 -3.58
CA ALA A 425 -13.19 21.96 -2.47
C ALA A 425 -12.35 22.20 -1.20
N THR A 426 -12.93 22.91 -0.23
CA THR A 426 -12.31 23.09 1.08
C THR A 426 -12.57 21.85 1.93
N GLN A 427 -11.53 21.36 2.61
CA GLN A 427 -11.66 20.33 3.66
C GLN A 427 -11.24 20.87 5.01
N LEU A 428 -11.76 20.21 6.04
CA LEU A 428 -11.33 20.32 7.42
C LEU A 428 -10.79 18.96 7.85
N VAL A 429 -9.57 18.94 8.37
CA VAL A 429 -8.96 17.78 9.01
C VAL A 429 -9.11 17.94 10.52
N ILE A 430 -9.77 16.97 11.16
CA ILE A 430 -10.08 16.98 12.58
C ILE A 430 -9.51 15.72 13.22
N ASP A 431 -8.50 15.89 14.07
CA ASP A 431 -8.03 14.81 14.94
C ASP A 431 -8.91 14.73 16.19
N PHE A 432 -9.87 13.81 16.20
CA PHE A 432 -10.77 13.59 17.34
C PHE A 432 -10.11 12.90 18.54
N TYR A 433 -8.85 12.46 18.42
CA TYR A 433 -8.07 11.95 19.55
C TYR A 433 -7.27 13.04 20.26
N HIS A 434 -7.14 14.23 19.65
CA HIS A 434 -6.59 15.39 20.32
C HIS A 434 -7.48 15.79 21.52
N PRO A 435 -6.92 16.06 22.72
CA PRO A 435 -7.69 16.36 23.92
C PRO A 435 -8.75 17.47 23.75
N SER A 436 -8.42 18.54 23.01
CA SER A 436 -9.36 19.64 22.74
C SER A 436 -10.57 19.23 21.87
N ASN A 437 -10.49 18.12 21.13
CA ASN A 437 -11.55 17.68 20.21
C ASN A 437 -12.41 16.54 20.79
N VAL A 438 -11.98 15.91 21.89
CA VAL A 438 -12.71 14.81 22.56
C VAL A 438 -14.15 15.20 22.94
N PRO A 439 -14.46 16.40 23.48
CA PRO A 439 -15.84 16.75 23.78
C PRO A 439 -16.76 16.75 22.56
N ILE A 440 -16.24 17.21 21.40
CA ILE A 440 -16.99 17.22 20.14
C ILE A 440 -17.13 15.82 19.56
N LYS A 441 -16.12 14.95 19.70
CA LYS A 441 -16.23 13.53 19.35
C LYS A 441 -17.42 12.88 20.08
N GLN A 442 -17.48 13.05 21.42
CA GLN A 442 -18.56 12.50 22.24
C GLN A 442 -19.93 13.10 21.91
N TYR A 443 -19.97 14.38 21.56
CA TYR A 443 -21.19 15.04 21.07
C TYR A 443 -21.68 14.40 19.76
N ILE A 444 -20.78 14.24 18.79
CA ILE A 444 -21.04 13.60 17.49
C ILE A 444 -21.57 12.17 17.69
N GLU A 445 -20.94 11.38 18.56
CA GLU A 445 -21.38 10.01 18.90
C GLU A 445 -22.81 9.96 19.47
N LYS A 446 -23.23 10.98 20.23
CA LYS A 446 -24.59 11.05 20.77
C LYS A 446 -25.62 11.44 19.72
N ILE A 447 -25.27 12.33 18.79
CA ILE A 447 -26.17 12.77 17.71
C ILE A 447 -26.14 11.86 16.48
N SER A 448 -25.17 10.95 16.36
CA SER A 448 -25.00 10.06 15.20
C SER A 448 -26.08 8.99 15.03
N LYS A 449 -27.15 9.01 15.85
CA LYS A 449 -28.37 8.23 15.61
C LYS A 449 -29.28 8.87 14.55
N GLY A 450 -29.08 10.15 14.21
CA GLY A 450 -29.92 10.93 13.30
C GLY A 450 -29.26 11.24 11.94
N PHE A 451 -28.62 10.26 11.29
CA PHE A 451 -28.04 10.48 9.97
C PHE A 451 -29.09 10.91 8.94
N LYS A 452 -28.75 11.90 8.10
CA LYS A 452 -29.58 12.33 6.98
C LYS A 452 -29.18 11.53 5.73
N LYS A 453 -30.12 11.20 4.84
CA LYS A 453 -29.83 10.52 3.57
C LYS A 453 -29.34 11.52 2.52
N THR A 454 -28.31 11.15 1.77
CA THR A 454 -27.80 11.97 0.65
C THR A 454 -28.75 11.98 -0.54
N ASN A 455 -29.31 10.81 -0.90
CA ASN A 455 -30.12 10.58 -2.11
C ASN A 455 -29.39 11.01 -3.40
N TRP A 456 -28.07 10.78 -3.47
CA TRP A 456 -27.24 11.10 -4.64
C TRP A 456 -27.00 9.87 -5.51
N PRO A 457 -27.80 9.64 -6.57
CA PRO A 457 -27.60 8.50 -7.48
C PRO A 457 -26.35 8.69 -8.36
N ASP A 458 -25.93 9.95 -8.57
CA ASP A 458 -24.80 10.35 -9.41
C ASP A 458 -23.43 10.24 -8.70
N ALA A 459 -23.42 9.79 -7.45
CA ALA A 459 -22.20 9.57 -6.71
C ALA A 459 -21.45 8.31 -7.19
N VAL A 460 -22.10 7.34 -7.83
CA VAL A 460 -21.43 6.11 -8.27
C VAL A 460 -20.72 6.36 -9.59
N LEU A 461 -19.38 6.31 -9.58
CA LEU A 461 -18.58 6.47 -10.79
C LEU A 461 -18.53 5.14 -11.58
N PRO A 462 -18.48 5.20 -12.92
CA PRO A 462 -18.43 4.02 -13.77
C PRO A 462 -17.09 3.28 -13.68
N THR A 463 -17.12 1.96 -13.63
CA THR A 463 -15.92 1.10 -13.50
C THR A 463 -15.35 0.62 -14.84
N ASP A 464 -16.07 0.81 -15.95
CA ASP A 464 -15.63 0.55 -17.32
C ASP A 464 -15.34 1.86 -18.05
N ILE A 465 -14.32 1.87 -18.91
CA ILE A 465 -13.91 3.07 -19.64
C ILE A 465 -14.91 3.47 -20.73
N SER A 466 -15.57 2.53 -21.41
CA SER A 466 -16.58 2.89 -22.41
C SER A 466 -17.77 3.61 -21.76
N THR A 467 -18.18 3.12 -20.59
CA THR A 467 -19.18 3.75 -19.72
C THR A 467 -18.67 5.07 -19.14
N THR A 468 -17.37 5.17 -18.83
CA THR A 468 -16.72 6.41 -18.35
C THR A 468 -16.77 7.51 -19.40
N VAL A 469 -16.41 7.23 -20.65
CA VAL A 469 -16.48 8.21 -21.74
C VAL A 469 -17.92 8.67 -21.95
N LYS A 470 -18.87 7.74 -22.01
CA LYS A 470 -20.30 8.06 -22.16
C LYS A 470 -20.83 8.90 -21.00
N TYR A 471 -20.51 8.53 -19.76
CA TYR A 471 -20.85 9.28 -18.55
C TYR A 471 -20.31 10.71 -18.60
N LEU A 472 -19.05 10.90 -19.02
CA LEU A 472 -18.44 12.22 -19.12
C LEU A 472 -19.02 13.06 -20.26
N GLU A 473 -19.32 12.46 -21.41
CA GLU A 473 -20.04 13.11 -22.50
C GLU A 473 -21.44 13.56 -22.08
N GLU A 474 -22.19 12.70 -21.37
CA GLU A 474 -23.51 13.02 -20.81
C GLU A 474 -23.41 14.11 -19.74
N LEU A 475 -22.37 14.09 -18.90
CA LEU A 475 -22.09 15.11 -17.90
C LEU A 475 -21.77 16.47 -18.53
N GLU A 476 -20.91 16.50 -19.56
CA GLU A 476 -20.57 17.71 -20.30
C GLU A 476 -21.79 18.27 -21.03
N ARG A 477 -22.58 17.42 -21.67
CA ARG A 477 -23.86 17.81 -22.29
C ARG A 477 -24.81 18.38 -21.25
N SER A 478 -24.94 17.74 -20.09
CA SER A 478 -25.82 18.20 -19.00
C SER A 478 -25.36 19.54 -18.41
N LYS A 479 -24.05 19.75 -18.24
CA LYS A 479 -23.49 21.04 -17.81
C LYS A 479 -23.74 22.15 -18.82
N LYS A 480 -23.55 21.87 -20.12
CA LYS A 480 -23.85 22.81 -21.22
C LYS A 480 -25.33 23.14 -21.28
N ILE A 481 -26.22 22.15 -21.17
CA ILE A 481 -27.68 22.35 -21.11
C ILE A 481 -28.07 23.17 -19.88
N ALA A 482 -27.50 22.87 -18.70
CA ALA A 482 -27.75 23.62 -17.48
C ALA A 482 -27.29 25.08 -17.58
N GLN A 483 -26.09 25.32 -18.14
CA GLN A 483 -25.59 26.67 -18.42
C GLN A 483 -26.46 27.40 -19.44
N GLN A 484 -26.82 26.76 -20.57
CA GLN A 484 -27.71 27.35 -21.57
C GLN A 484 -29.10 27.65 -20.99
N GLY A 485 -29.64 26.76 -20.17
CA GLY A 485 -30.91 26.97 -19.46
C GLY A 485 -30.82 27.99 -18.32
N GLN A 486 -29.64 28.22 -17.72
CA GLN A 486 -29.40 29.32 -16.79
C GLN A 486 -29.27 30.65 -17.53
N VAL A 487 -28.56 30.67 -18.66
CA VAL A 487 -28.42 31.85 -19.53
C VAL A 487 -29.78 32.24 -20.12
N GLN A 488 -30.57 31.28 -20.62
CA GLN A 488 -31.94 31.54 -21.09
C GLN A 488 -32.85 32.00 -19.95
N ARG A 489 -32.69 31.49 -18.72
CA ARG A 489 -33.44 31.98 -17.56
C ARG A 489 -33.00 33.36 -17.09
N SER A 490 -31.72 33.70 -17.18
CA SER A 490 -31.26 35.05 -16.91
C SER A 490 -31.78 36.03 -17.96
N ILE A 491 -31.75 35.66 -19.24
CA ILE A 491 -32.30 36.45 -20.34
C ILE A 491 -33.83 36.60 -20.23
N SER A 492 -34.55 35.55 -19.81
CA SER A 492 -36.00 35.65 -19.61
C SER A 492 -36.38 36.45 -18.37
N SER A 493 -35.54 36.46 -17.33
CA SER A 493 -35.73 37.32 -16.14
C SER A 493 -35.47 38.81 -16.42
N THR A 494 -34.51 39.15 -17.29
CA THR A 494 -34.32 40.54 -17.77
C THR A 494 -35.35 40.95 -18.82
N GLY A 495 -35.78 40.02 -19.68
CA GLY A 495 -36.85 40.28 -20.66
C GLY A 495 -38.22 40.58 -20.02
N ARG A 496 -38.53 39.93 -18.89
CA ARG A 496 -39.79 40.17 -18.15
C ARG A 496 -39.77 41.45 -17.30
N ALA A 497 -38.58 42.00 -17.01
CA ALA A 497 -38.45 43.29 -16.33
C ALA A 497 -38.62 44.47 -17.30
N ASN A 498 -38.19 44.32 -18.56
CA ASN A 498 -38.35 45.37 -19.58
C ASN A 498 -39.76 45.46 -20.17
N SER A 499 -40.55 44.38 -20.15
CA SER A 499 -41.91 44.39 -20.72
C SER A 499 -43.00 44.95 -19.79
N ARG A 500 -42.64 45.54 -18.63
CA ARG A 500 -43.60 46.14 -17.69
C ARG A 500 -43.57 47.67 -17.62
N ASN A 501 -42.75 48.33 -18.42
CA ASN A 501 -42.61 49.80 -18.40
C ASN A 501 -42.99 50.51 -19.71
N GLU A 502 -43.57 49.83 -20.70
CA GLU A 502 -43.97 50.45 -21.98
C GLU A 502 -45.48 50.52 -22.23
N GLU A 503 -46.33 50.16 -21.26
CA GLU A 503 -47.78 50.43 -21.32
C GLU A 503 -48.18 51.47 -20.26
N SER A 504 -47.67 52.69 -20.39
CA SER A 504 -48.31 53.88 -19.80
C SER A 504 -47.79 55.16 -20.46
N ARG A 505 -48.31 55.49 -21.64
CA ARG A 505 -48.43 56.88 -22.13
C ARG A 505 -49.65 57.01 -23.02
#